data_AF-A0A354WVH8-F1
#
_entry.id   AF-A0A354WVH8-F1
#
_cell.length_a   1.000
_cell.length_b   1.000
_cell.length_c   1.000
_cell.angle_alpha   90.00
_cell.angle_beta   90.00
_cell.angle_gamma   90.00
#
_symmetry.space_group_name_H-M   'P 1'
#
loop_
_entity.id
_entity.type
_entity.pdbx_description
1 polymer ?
#
loop_
_entity_poly.entity_id
_entity_poly.type
_entity_poly.pdbx_seq_one_letter_code
_entity_poly.pdbx_strand_id
1 'polypeptide(L)' 'MQKQNTLGGSFSLQGKGLHTGLNIHISFNPAPENYGYKIKRTDLPEQPIIDAVAENVINTQ' A
#
# COMPACT_ATOMS: atom_id res chain seq x y z
N MET A 1 10.95 16.11 -19.71
CA MET A 1 9.75 15.44 -19.18
C MET A 1 10.17 14.51 -18.06
N GLN A 2 9.52 14.55 -16.90
CA GLN A 2 9.77 13.58 -15.83
C GLN A 2 9.04 12.27 -16.15
N LYS A 3 9.73 11.15 -16.00
CA LYS A 3 9.14 9.82 -16.15
C LYS A 3 8.55 9.38 -14.82
N GLN A 4 7.46 8.61 -14.86
CA GLN A 4 6.97 7.91 -13.68
C GLN A 4 8.00 6.88 -13.22
N ASN A 5 8.03 6.63 -11.92
CA ASN A 5 8.92 5.63 -11.31
C ASN A 5 8.09 4.57 -10.60
N THR A 6 8.60 3.34 -10.63
CA THR A 6 8.06 2.21 -9.88
C THR A 6 9.22 1.41 -9.29
N LEU A 7 8.93 0.40 -8.49
CA LEU A 7 9.96 -0.44 -7.88
C LEU A 7 10.67 -1.29 -8.95
N GLY A 8 11.99 -1.47 -8.80
CA GLY A 8 12.76 -2.38 -9.66
C GLY A 8 12.48 -3.86 -9.40
N GLY A 9 11.86 -4.19 -8.27
CA GLY A 9 11.45 -5.54 -7.88
C GLY A 9 10.63 -5.51 -6.60
N SER A 10 9.93 -6.62 -6.31
CA SER A 10 9.12 -6.74 -5.09
C SER A 10 9.99 -7.00 -3.87
N PHE A 11 9.56 -6.50 -2.71
CA PHE A 11 10.18 -6.80 -1.41
C PHE A 11 9.13 -6.76 -0.29
N SER A 12 9.46 -7.34 0.86
CA SER A 12 8.57 -7.41 2.01
C SER A 12 9.26 -6.98 3.30
N LEU A 13 8.49 -6.42 4.23
CA LEU A 13 8.92 -6.03 5.57
C LEU A 13 7.99 -6.64 6.61
N GLN A 14 8.52 -6.81 7.83
CA GLN A 14 7.75 -7.28 8.98
C GLN A 14 8.01 -6.37 10.17
N GLY A 15 6.97 -6.04 10.94
CA GLY A 15 7.08 -5.15 12.09
C GLY A 15 5.77 -5.02 12.85
N LYS A 16 5.78 -4.20 13.91
CA LYS A 16 4.58 -3.87 14.68
C LYS A 16 3.94 -2.58 14.20
N GLY A 17 2.62 -2.56 14.07
CA GLY A 17 1.86 -1.34 13.82
C GLY A 17 1.92 -0.41 15.02
N LEU A 18 2.28 0.87 14.82
CA LEU A 18 2.49 1.82 15.92
C LEU A 18 1.26 2.01 16.82
N HIS A 19 0.08 2.21 16.22
CA HIS A 19 -1.16 2.47 16.97
C HIS A 19 -1.90 1.21 17.40
N THR A 20 -1.80 0.11 16.63
CA THR A 20 -2.54 -1.14 16.92
C THR A 20 -1.73 -2.15 17.73
N GLY A 21 -0.40 -2.05 17.72
CA GLY A 21 0.51 -3.02 18.33
C GLY A 21 0.59 -4.38 17.62
N LEU A 22 -0.19 -4.59 16.55
CA LEU A 22 -0.28 -5.86 15.84
C LEU A 22 0.98 -6.13 15.02
N ASN A 23 1.36 -7.41 14.89
CA ASN A 23 2.41 -7.82 13.97
C ASN A 23 1.86 -7.79 12.53
N ILE A 24 2.50 -7.02 11.67
CA ILE A 24 2.12 -6.82 10.27
C ILE A 24 3.24 -7.34 9.37
N HIS A 25 2.83 -8.04 8.32
CA HIS A 25 3.66 -8.32 7.16
C HIS A 25 3.17 -7.45 6.00
N ILE A 26 4.06 -6.66 5.39
CA ILE A 26 3.72 -5.82 4.25
C ILE A 26 4.61 -6.19 3.06
N SER A 27 4.01 -6.24 1.87
CA SER A 27 4.70 -6.52 0.61
C SER A 27 4.50 -5.36 -0.35
N PHE A 28 5.59 -4.92 -0.97
CA PHE A 28 5.63 -3.86 -1.97
C PHE A 28 5.92 -4.48 -3.33
N ASN A 29 5.15 -4.08 -4.35
CA ASN A 29 5.23 -4.64 -5.69
C ASN A 29 5.40 -3.52 -6.74
N PRO A 30 6.15 -3.77 -7.83
CA PRO A 30 6.11 -2.90 -9.00
C PRO A 30 4.69 -2.76 -9.54
N ALA A 31 4.43 -1.63 -10.17
CA ALA A 31 3.14 -1.28 -10.73
C ALA A 31 3.32 -0.67 -12.13
N PRO A 32 2.35 -0.85 -13.04
CA PRO A 32 2.41 -0.25 -14.37
C PRO A 32 2.30 1.28 -14.29
N GLU A 33 2.55 1.95 -15.41
CA GLU A 33 2.31 3.39 -15.52
C GLU A 33 0.85 3.77 -15.24
N ASN A 34 0.64 4.98 -14.75
CA ASN A 34 -0.66 5.55 -14.39
C ASN A 34 -1.45 4.76 -13.33
N TYR A 35 -0.79 3.86 -12.60
CA TYR A 35 -1.42 3.04 -11.56
C TYR A 35 -1.68 3.81 -10.25
N GLY A 36 -0.85 4.83 -9.97
CA GLY A 36 -0.83 5.53 -8.69
C GLY A 36 -0.32 4.63 -7.56
N TYR A 37 -0.63 4.99 -6.32
CA TYR A 37 -0.38 4.14 -5.14
C TYR A 37 -1.69 3.48 -4.71
N LYS A 38 -1.64 2.18 -4.42
CA LYS A 38 -2.79 1.43 -3.93
C LYS A 38 -2.41 0.59 -2.72
N ILE A 39 -3.32 0.53 -1.74
CA ILE A 39 -3.18 -0.29 -0.54
C ILE A 39 -4.13 -1.47 -0.68
N LYS A 40 -3.62 -2.70 -0.58
CA LYS A 40 -4.42 -3.93 -0.63
C LYS A 40 -4.44 -4.60 0.74
N ARG A 41 -5.63 -4.85 1.29
CA ARG A 41 -5.81 -5.57 2.56
C ARG A 41 -5.89 -7.07 2.32
N THR A 42 -4.75 -7.75 2.22
CA THR A 42 -4.68 -9.18 1.88
C THR A 42 -5.21 -10.12 2.96
N ASP A 43 -5.45 -9.61 4.16
CA ASP A 43 -6.00 -10.34 5.31
C ASP A 43 -7.52 -10.49 5.26
N LEU A 44 -8.22 -9.75 4.40
CA LEU A 44 -9.67 -9.82 4.23
C LEU A 44 -10.05 -10.76 3.07
N PRO A 45 -11.23 -11.45 3.12
CA PRO A 45 -11.64 -12.40 2.08
C PRO A 45 -11.60 -11.84 0.64
N GLU A 46 -12.16 -10.65 0.43
CA GLU A 46 -12.21 -9.99 -0.89
C GLU A 46 -10.93 -9.21 -1.23
N GLN A 47 -9.96 -9.19 -0.31
CA GLN A 47 -8.70 -8.48 -0.41
C GLN A 47 -8.82 -7.08 -1.04
N PRO A 48 -9.64 -6.19 -0.45
CA PRO A 48 -10.02 -4.94 -1.09
C PRO A 48 -8.79 -4.06 -1.37
N ILE A 49 -8.86 -3.33 -2.47
CA ILE A 49 -7.84 -2.39 -2.93
C ILE A 49 -8.38 -0.97 -2.73
N ILE A 50 -7.59 -0.13 -2.09
CA ILE A 50 -7.92 1.26 -1.77
C ILE A 50 -6.92 2.15 -2.50
N ASP A 51 -7.42 3.09 -3.29
CA ASP A 51 -6.59 4.11 -3.94
C ASP A 51 -6.09 5.11 -2.90
N ALA A 52 -4.78 5.34 -2.86
CA ALA A 52 -4.17 6.30 -1.95
C ALA A 52 -4.30 7.73 -2.51
N VAL A 53 -5.53 8.22 -2.55
CA VAL A 53 -5.93 9.57 -2.96
C VAL A 53 -6.65 10.29 -1.82
N ALA A 54 -6.71 11.61 -1.87
CA ALA A 54 -7.25 12.43 -0.78
C ALA A 54 -8.72 12.13 -0.48
N GLU A 55 -9.49 11.78 -1.51
CA GLU A 55 -10.92 11.47 -1.44
C GLU A 55 -11.21 10.24 -0.57
N ASN A 56 -10.24 9.34 -0.39
CA ASN A 56 -10.37 8.13 0.43
C ASN A 56 -9.88 8.31 1.88
N VAL A 57 -9.46 9.52 2.27
CA VAL A 57 -9.03 9.82 3.64
C VAL A 57 -10.25 10.04 4.54
N ILE A 58 -10.37 9.25 5.61
CA ILE A 58 -11.51 9.31 6.55
C ILE A 58 -11.12 9.74 7.97
N ASN A 59 -9.83 9.71 8.32
CA ASN A 59 -9.33 10.06 9.65
C ASN A 59 -7.87 10.53 9.54
N THR A 60 -7.50 11.57 10.32
CA THR A 60 -6.17 12.18 10.35
C THR A 60 -5.63 12.40 11.77
N GLN A 61 -6.25 11.79 12.79
CA GLN A 61 -5.89 11.95 14.20
C GLN A 61 -4.73 11.03 14.61
#